data_AF-A0A929C821-F1
#
_entry.id   AF-A0A929C821-F1
#
_cell.length_a   1.000
_cell.length_b   1.000
_cell.length_c   1.000
_cell.angle_alpha   90.00
_cell.angle_beta   90.00
_cell.angle_gamma   90.00
#
_symmetry.space_group_name_H-M   'P 1'
#
loop_
_entity.id
_entity.type
_entity.pdbx_description
1 polymer ?
#
loop_
_entity_poly.entity_id
_entity_poly.type
_entity_poly.pdbx_seq_one_letter_code
_entity_poly.pdbx_strand_id
1 'polypeptide(L)'
;VMHKDNYLHHGAIIENAMIYPYGKVDYFDDRFTPNSRASYPLRYLRNIKVSSISGNPKTILFLTADAYGVLPPVSKLNTDQAMLWFLIGYTSKLAGTETGVTEPQATFSRFFGQPFMPCNPDVYSDMLGEKMEKFNTKVYLINTGWSGGAYGTGKRIDINLTRAMVDAALSGELENVEYEENKLFHLNVPKTCPGVPSEILFPKNTWKDKDAYEKTALKLAQQFSDYFNEAYGAKNIKESIVKQCPYK
;
A
#
# COMPACT_ATOMS: atom_id res chain seq x y z
N VAL A 1 -18.59 11.26 11.42
CA VAL A 1 -18.91 10.19 12.40
C VAL A 1 -19.12 10.76 13.78
N MET A 2 -18.15 11.51 14.34
CA MET A 2 -18.26 12.11 15.68
C MET A 2 -18.46 13.63 15.65
N HIS A 3 -19.16 14.14 14.63
CA HIS A 3 -19.50 15.57 14.62
C HIS A 3 -20.71 15.80 15.51
N LYS A 4 -20.71 16.92 16.24
CA LYS A 4 -21.91 17.32 17.00
C LYS A 4 -22.98 17.75 16.01
N ASP A 5 -24.16 17.15 16.10
CA ASP A 5 -25.32 17.48 15.27
C ASP A 5 -26.61 17.14 16.03
N ASN A 6 -27.75 17.61 15.51
CA ASN A 6 -29.05 17.15 15.96
C ASN A 6 -29.19 15.64 15.66
N TYR A 7 -29.80 14.87 16.57
CA TYR A 7 -29.95 13.43 16.40
C TYR A 7 -30.72 13.03 15.13
N LEU A 8 -31.63 13.89 14.65
CA LEU A 8 -32.34 13.70 13.39
C LEU A 8 -31.45 13.90 12.14
N HIS A 9 -30.29 14.53 12.31
CA HIS A 9 -29.34 14.84 11.24
C HIS A 9 -28.01 14.07 11.38
N HIS A 10 -27.77 13.40 12.50
CA HIS A 10 -26.50 12.74 12.79
C HIS A 10 -26.20 11.59 11.81
N GLY A 11 -27.21 10.80 11.39
CA GLY A 11 -27.22 9.88 10.23
C GLY A 11 -26.04 8.90 10.00
N ALA A 12 -25.03 8.87 10.87
CA ALA A 12 -23.90 7.95 10.81
C ALA A 12 -24.28 6.63 11.48
N ILE A 13 -23.81 5.54 10.89
CA ILE A 13 -23.99 4.17 11.40
C ILE A 13 -22.63 3.70 11.90
N ILE A 14 -22.58 3.19 13.13
CA ILE A 14 -21.40 2.57 13.73
C ILE A 14 -21.67 1.07 13.84
N GLU A 15 -20.78 0.27 13.28
CA GLU A 15 -20.88 -1.19 13.19
C GLU A 15 -19.77 -1.82 14.03
N ASN A 16 -20.16 -2.71 14.96
CA ASN A 16 -19.28 -3.55 15.78
C ASN A 16 -18.22 -2.81 16.64
N ALA A 17 -18.43 -1.53 16.96
CA ALA A 17 -17.65 -0.82 17.98
C ALA A 17 -18.36 -0.89 19.34
N MET A 18 -17.59 -0.95 20.42
CA MET A 18 -18.16 -0.91 21.77
C MET A 18 -18.71 0.50 22.08
N ILE A 19 -19.96 0.58 22.51
CA ILE A 19 -20.61 1.84 22.92
C ILE A 19 -21.08 1.69 24.36
N TYR A 20 -20.61 2.56 25.25
CA TYR A 20 -21.05 2.58 26.64
C TYR A 20 -22.44 3.19 26.78
N PRO A 21 -23.20 2.89 27.86
CA PRO A 21 -24.56 3.41 28.07
C PRO A 21 -24.67 4.95 28.04
N TYR A 22 -23.59 5.66 28.36
CA TYR A 22 -23.51 7.12 28.31
C TYR A 22 -23.06 7.68 26.94
N GLY A 23 -23.06 6.85 25.89
CA GLY A 23 -22.85 7.25 24.50
C GLY A 23 -21.39 7.36 24.04
N LYS A 24 -20.41 7.09 24.91
CA LYS A 24 -18.99 7.05 24.52
C LYS A 24 -18.70 5.77 23.74
N VAL A 25 -18.03 5.93 22.60
CA VAL A 25 -17.51 4.81 21.82
C VAL A 25 -16.09 4.51 22.27
N ASP A 26 -15.79 3.23 22.50
CA ASP A 26 -14.43 2.75 22.67
C ASP A 26 -13.91 2.20 21.34
N TYR A 27 -12.93 2.90 20.75
CA TYR A 27 -12.32 2.54 19.48
C TYR A 27 -11.18 1.54 19.60
N PHE A 28 -10.76 1.24 20.83
CA PHE A 28 -9.69 0.28 21.10
C PHE A 28 -10.24 -1.08 21.54
N ASP A 29 -11.54 -1.19 21.78
CA ASP A 29 -12.20 -2.44 22.13
C ASP A 29 -12.53 -3.26 20.88
N ASP A 30 -11.83 -4.37 20.71
CA ASP A 30 -11.93 -5.29 19.57
C ASP A 30 -12.65 -6.61 19.91
N ARG A 31 -13.31 -6.70 21.08
CA ARG A 31 -13.92 -7.94 21.57
C ARG A 31 -14.94 -8.57 20.62
N PHE A 32 -15.60 -7.74 19.80
CA PHE A 32 -16.52 -8.20 18.75
C PHE A 32 -15.75 -8.51 17.47
N THR A 33 -14.88 -7.60 17.05
CA THR A 33 -14.01 -7.74 15.89
C THR A 33 -12.97 -6.61 15.87
N PRO A 34 -11.75 -6.85 15.35
CA PRO A 34 -10.79 -5.79 15.05
C PRO A 34 -11.17 -4.94 13.82
N ASN A 35 -12.26 -5.28 13.11
CA ASN A 35 -12.76 -4.56 11.93
C ASN A 35 -14.08 -3.82 12.26
N SER A 36 -14.06 -2.99 13.29
CA SER A 36 -15.16 -2.05 13.55
C SER A 36 -15.23 -0.98 12.45
N ARG A 37 -16.45 -0.53 12.10
CA ARG A 37 -16.68 0.36 10.95
C ARG A 37 -17.62 1.49 11.27
N ALA A 38 -17.53 2.56 10.48
CA ALA A 38 -18.51 3.63 10.47
C ALA A 38 -18.89 4.01 9.04
N SER A 39 -20.18 4.07 8.76
CA SER A 39 -20.73 4.55 7.49
C SER A 39 -21.41 5.90 7.70
N TYR A 40 -21.17 6.84 6.79
CA TYR A 40 -21.71 8.19 6.89
C TYR A 40 -21.79 8.88 5.52
N PRO A 41 -22.75 9.79 5.33
CA PRO A 41 -22.80 10.65 4.14
C PRO A 41 -21.51 11.45 3.93
N LEU A 42 -21.04 11.53 2.69
CA LEU A 42 -19.82 12.28 2.32
C LEU A 42 -19.89 13.75 2.79
N ARG A 43 -21.08 14.36 2.76
CA ARG A 43 -21.36 15.73 3.23
C ARG A 43 -20.97 16.02 4.68
N TYR A 44 -20.64 15.02 5.49
CA TYR A 44 -20.14 15.23 6.86
C TYR A 44 -18.66 15.63 6.92
N LEU A 45 -17.93 15.46 5.81
CA LEU A 45 -16.56 15.93 5.69
C LEU A 45 -16.55 17.41 5.24
N ARG A 46 -15.73 18.23 5.89
CA ARG A 46 -15.66 19.69 5.62
C ARG A 46 -14.88 20.05 4.36
N ASN A 47 -13.90 19.22 3.98
CA ASN A 47 -13.03 19.47 2.85
C ASN A 47 -13.29 18.43 1.75
N ILE A 48 -14.41 18.60 1.05
CA ILE A 48 -14.81 17.74 -0.06
C ILE A 48 -15.15 18.57 -1.28
N LYS A 49 -15.04 17.94 -2.45
CA LYS A 49 -15.68 18.45 -3.64
C LYS A 49 -17.18 18.11 -3.59
N VAL A 50 -18.04 19.07 -3.89
CA VAL A 50 -19.51 18.87 -3.94
C VAL A 50 -19.88 17.80 -5.00
N SER A 51 -19.13 17.77 -6.11
CA SER A 51 -19.23 16.72 -7.14
C SER A 51 -18.06 15.73 -7.01
N SER A 52 -18.35 14.44 -6.98
CA SER A 52 -17.33 13.36 -6.93
C SER A 52 -16.64 13.08 -8.27
N ILE A 53 -16.48 14.11 -9.11
CA ILE A 53 -15.85 14.03 -10.43
C ILE A 53 -14.62 14.95 -10.41
N SER A 54 -13.49 14.52 -10.98
CA SER A 54 -12.29 15.35 -11.12
C SER A 54 -11.64 15.14 -12.49
N GLY A 55 -10.54 15.86 -12.74
CA GLY A 55 -9.70 15.62 -13.91
C GLY A 55 -8.91 14.31 -13.83
N ASN A 56 -8.09 14.05 -14.83
CA ASN A 56 -7.25 12.85 -14.87
C ASN A 56 -6.15 12.91 -13.78
N PRO A 57 -5.81 11.77 -13.15
CA PRO A 57 -4.80 11.73 -12.09
C PRO A 57 -3.41 12.06 -12.65
N LYS A 58 -2.73 13.03 -12.03
CA LYS A 58 -1.30 13.30 -12.30
C LYS A 58 -0.39 12.30 -11.59
N THR A 59 -0.83 11.83 -10.42
CA THR A 59 -0.09 10.89 -9.57
C THR A 59 -1.03 9.79 -9.10
N ILE A 60 -0.57 8.54 -9.14
CA ILE A 60 -1.21 7.35 -8.55
C ILE A 60 -0.31 6.83 -7.43
N LEU A 61 -0.91 6.45 -6.32
CA LEU A 61 -0.22 5.84 -5.19
C LEU A 61 -0.73 4.41 -5.03
N PHE A 62 0.18 3.45 -5.08
CA PHE A 62 -0.08 2.09 -4.63
C PHE A 62 0.31 1.98 -3.16
N LEU A 63 -0.65 1.55 -2.34
CA LEU A 63 -0.42 1.34 -0.92
C LEU A 63 -0.22 -0.13 -0.68
N THR A 64 0.88 -0.47 -0.04
CA THR A 64 1.15 -1.82 0.44
C THR A 64 1.41 -1.78 1.94
N ALA A 65 0.94 -2.78 2.67
CA ALA A 65 1.29 -2.96 4.08
C ALA A 65 2.24 -4.14 4.18
N ASP A 66 3.53 -3.90 3.97
CA ASP A 66 4.54 -4.94 4.08
C ASP A 66 4.84 -5.23 5.55
N ALA A 67 4.40 -6.38 6.05
CA ALA A 67 4.67 -6.84 7.41
C ALA A 67 6.01 -7.58 7.55
N TYR A 68 6.71 -7.85 6.44
CA TYR A 68 8.09 -8.35 6.46
C TYR A 68 9.09 -7.22 6.70
N GLY A 69 8.73 -5.97 6.41
CA GLY A 69 9.55 -4.79 6.69
C GLY A 69 10.78 -4.66 5.79
N VAL A 70 10.67 -5.12 4.55
CA VAL A 70 11.77 -5.19 3.58
C VAL A 70 11.61 -4.24 2.40
N LEU A 71 10.37 -3.83 2.09
CA LEU A 71 10.09 -2.88 1.02
C LEU A 71 10.43 -1.44 1.44
N PRO A 72 11.03 -0.63 0.54
CA PRO A 72 11.25 0.78 0.77
C PRO A 72 9.96 1.51 1.16
N PRO A 73 10.04 2.54 2.02
CA PRO A 73 8.86 3.28 2.47
C PRO A 73 8.19 4.07 1.34
N VAL A 74 8.98 4.49 0.33
CA VAL A 74 8.51 5.10 -0.91
C VAL A 74 9.39 4.65 -2.08
N SER A 75 8.80 4.41 -3.24
CA SER A 75 9.52 4.15 -4.48
C SER A 75 8.78 4.74 -5.68
N LYS A 76 9.53 5.28 -6.65
CA LYS A 76 8.97 5.75 -7.92
C LYS A 76 8.95 4.58 -8.90
N LEU A 77 7.80 4.31 -9.48
CA LEU A 77 7.63 3.23 -10.44
C LEU A 77 7.71 3.79 -11.85
N ASN A 78 8.47 3.11 -12.72
CA ASN A 78 8.29 3.26 -14.16
C ASN A 78 7.01 2.56 -14.62
N THR A 79 6.65 2.67 -15.89
CA THR A 79 5.41 2.09 -16.43
C THR A 79 5.35 0.57 -16.26
N ASP A 80 6.41 -0.15 -16.59
CA ASP A 80 6.44 -1.62 -16.47
C ASP A 80 6.36 -2.08 -15.01
N GLN A 81 7.05 -1.38 -14.10
CA GLN A 81 6.95 -1.61 -12.66
C GLN A 81 5.53 -1.37 -12.18
N ALA A 82 4.91 -0.24 -12.55
CA ALA A 82 3.54 0.06 -12.17
C ALA A 82 2.56 -1.02 -12.66
N MET A 83 2.72 -1.52 -13.88
CA MET A 83 1.89 -2.62 -14.40
C MET A 83 2.09 -3.90 -13.61
N LEU A 84 3.33 -4.28 -13.29
CA LEU A 84 3.62 -5.44 -12.46
C LEU A 84 2.98 -5.30 -11.08
N TRP A 85 3.25 -4.20 -10.38
CA TRP A 85 2.74 -3.98 -9.02
C TRP A 85 1.21 -3.94 -8.98
N PHE A 86 0.57 -3.43 -10.04
CA PHE A 86 -0.88 -3.48 -10.20
C PHE A 86 -1.40 -4.91 -10.42
N LEU A 87 -0.75 -5.70 -11.28
CA LEU A 87 -1.11 -7.11 -11.50
C LEU A 87 -0.92 -7.98 -10.25
N ILE A 88 0.15 -7.74 -9.50
CA ILE A 88 0.47 -8.52 -8.30
C ILE A 88 -0.41 -8.09 -7.13
N GLY A 89 -0.57 -6.79 -6.90
CA GLY A 89 -1.37 -6.25 -5.80
C GLY A 89 -0.95 -6.77 -4.42
N TYR A 90 0.35 -6.66 -4.12
CA TYR A 90 0.92 -7.19 -2.89
C TYR A 90 0.53 -6.38 -1.65
N THR A 91 0.15 -7.10 -0.58
CA THR A 91 0.05 -6.62 0.79
C THR A 91 0.37 -7.77 1.76
N SER A 92 0.45 -7.52 3.06
CA SER A 92 0.53 -8.59 4.06
C SER A 92 -0.74 -8.70 4.89
N LYS A 93 -1.07 -9.92 5.28
CA LYS A 93 -1.98 -10.19 6.39
C LYS A 93 -1.21 -10.15 7.71
N LEU A 94 -1.80 -9.52 8.71
CA LEU A 94 -1.18 -9.35 10.03
C LEU A 94 -1.44 -10.58 10.90
N ALA A 95 -0.42 -10.96 11.68
CA ALA A 95 -0.59 -11.96 12.71
C ALA A 95 -1.58 -11.47 13.77
N GLY A 96 -2.54 -12.31 14.13
CA GLY A 96 -3.56 -12.02 15.14
C GLY A 96 -4.81 -11.27 14.67
N THR A 97 -4.87 -10.78 13.43
CA THR A 97 -6.12 -10.17 12.88
C THR A 97 -7.02 -11.19 12.17
N GLU A 98 -6.48 -12.37 11.85
CA GLU A 98 -7.21 -13.51 11.28
C GLU A 98 -6.90 -14.77 12.10
N THR A 99 -7.93 -15.59 12.36
CA THR A 99 -7.83 -16.82 13.15
C THR A 99 -6.75 -17.75 12.58
N GLY A 100 -5.69 -18.02 13.34
CA GLY A 100 -4.63 -18.97 12.98
C GLY A 100 -3.38 -18.39 12.32
N VAL A 101 -3.27 -17.07 12.14
CA VAL A 101 -2.07 -16.41 11.58
C VAL A 101 -1.13 -15.97 12.70
N THR A 102 0.01 -16.66 12.86
CA THR A 102 1.05 -16.38 13.88
C THR A 102 2.25 -15.59 13.34
N GLU A 103 2.47 -15.61 12.03
CA GLU A 103 3.54 -14.89 11.33
C GLU A 103 2.98 -14.07 10.16
N PRO A 104 3.67 -13.00 9.71
CA PRO A 104 3.31 -12.29 8.48
C PRO A 104 3.12 -13.23 7.30
N GLN A 105 1.99 -13.08 6.61
CA GLN A 105 1.71 -13.81 5.38
C GLN A 105 1.57 -12.84 4.21
N ALA A 106 2.41 -13.03 3.18
CA ALA A 106 2.26 -12.36 1.91
C ALA A 106 0.88 -12.67 1.30
N THR A 107 0.19 -11.63 0.86
CA THR A 107 -1.11 -11.73 0.20
C THR A 107 -1.04 -10.97 -1.11
N PHE A 108 -1.38 -11.65 -2.19
CA PHE A 108 -1.39 -11.10 -3.52
C PHE A 108 -2.84 -10.98 -3.98
N SER A 109 -3.33 -9.75 -4.03
CA SER A 109 -4.70 -9.44 -4.45
C SER A 109 -4.60 -8.55 -5.67
N ARG A 110 -4.60 -9.16 -6.87
CA ARG A 110 -4.48 -8.44 -8.14
C ARG A 110 -5.34 -7.18 -8.14
N PHE A 111 -4.78 -6.09 -8.63
CA PHE A 111 -5.41 -4.76 -8.70
C PHE A 111 -5.73 -4.14 -7.35
N PHE A 112 -5.15 -4.66 -6.27
CA PHE A 112 -5.47 -4.30 -4.88
C PHE A 112 -6.95 -4.54 -4.52
N GLY A 113 -7.65 -5.39 -5.28
CA GLY A 113 -9.10 -5.52 -5.22
C GLY A 113 -9.66 -6.77 -5.88
N GLN A 114 -8.87 -7.85 -5.96
CA GLN A 114 -9.21 -9.08 -6.69
C GLN A 114 -10.65 -9.59 -6.53
N PRO A 115 -11.26 -9.61 -5.33
CA PRO A 115 -12.63 -10.12 -5.16
C PRO A 115 -13.71 -9.33 -5.91
N PHE A 116 -13.42 -8.10 -6.36
CA PHE A 116 -14.37 -7.20 -7.00
C PHE A 116 -14.11 -6.99 -8.50
N MET A 117 -13.20 -7.78 -9.08
CA MET A 117 -12.71 -7.58 -10.45
C MET A 117 -13.22 -8.70 -11.37
N PRO A 118 -14.38 -8.52 -12.03
CA PRO A 118 -15.05 -9.57 -12.79
C PRO A 118 -14.40 -9.92 -14.14
N CYS A 119 -13.54 -9.05 -14.67
CA CYS A 119 -12.91 -9.27 -15.98
C CYS A 119 -11.55 -9.98 -15.84
N ASN A 120 -11.01 -10.39 -16.99
CA ASN A 120 -9.66 -10.95 -17.03
C ASN A 120 -8.60 -9.90 -16.71
N PRO A 121 -7.42 -10.30 -16.20
CA PRO A 121 -6.40 -9.36 -15.76
C PRO A 121 -5.89 -8.37 -16.81
N ASP A 122 -5.73 -8.85 -18.05
CA ASP A 122 -5.28 -8.11 -19.23
C ASP A 122 -6.14 -6.86 -19.47
N VAL A 123 -7.47 -6.99 -19.33
CA VAL A 123 -8.41 -5.87 -19.51
C VAL A 123 -8.08 -4.70 -18.57
N TYR A 124 -7.86 -4.99 -17.28
CA TYR A 124 -7.57 -3.95 -16.29
C TYR A 124 -6.17 -3.37 -16.45
N SER A 125 -5.16 -4.21 -16.73
CA SER A 125 -3.79 -3.74 -16.92
C SER A 125 -3.64 -2.88 -18.17
N ASP A 126 -4.29 -3.25 -19.28
CA ASP A 126 -4.25 -2.48 -20.52
C ASP A 126 -4.95 -1.13 -20.33
N MET A 127 -6.13 -1.12 -19.70
CA MET A 127 -6.85 0.11 -19.36
C MET A 127 -6.01 1.05 -18.50
N LEU A 128 -5.32 0.54 -17.48
CA LEU A 128 -4.48 1.37 -16.63
C LEU A 128 -3.27 1.91 -17.41
N GLY A 129 -2.59 1.04 -18.17
CA GLY A 129 -1.44 1.40 -18.99
C GLY A 129 -1.74 2.51 -20.00
N GLU A 130 -2.82 2.36 -20.78
CA GLU A 130 -3.27 3.37 -21.75
C GLU A 130 -3.57 4.71 -21.09
N LYS A 131 -4.22 4.71 -19.92
CA LYS A 131 -4.54 5.95 -19.20
C LYS A 131 -3.30 6.62 -18.65
N MET A 132 -2.38 5.85 -18.09
CA MET A 132 -1.12 6.37 -17.55
C MET A 132 -0.27 7.02 -18.65
N GLU A 133 -0.12 6.35 -19.80
CA GLU A 133 0.62 6.88 -20.93
C GLU A 133 -0.02 8.15 -21.48
N LYS A 134 -1.33 8.11 -21.72
CA LYS A 134 -2.10 9.25 -22.27
C LYS A 134 -2.00 10.52 -21.40
N PHE A 135 -1.92 10.37 -20.08
CA PHE A 135 -1.90 11.49 -19.14
C PHE A 135 -0.56 11.73 -18.47
N ASN A 136 0.50 11.00 -18.86
CA ASN A 136 1.83 11.04 -18.26
C ASN A 136 1.77 10.92 -16.72
N THR A 137 0.90 10.03 -16.23
CA THR A 137 0.64 9.85 -14.81
C THR A 137 1.83 9.21 -14.12
N LYS A 138 2.30 9.81 -13.03
CA LYS A 138 3.38 9.27 -12.20
C LYS A 138 2.83 8.25 -11.22
N VAL A 139 3.60 7.21 -10.91
CA VAL A 139 3.19 6.17 -9.97
C VAL A 139 4.22 6.00 -8.88
N TYR A 140 3.76 5.93 -7.63
CA TYR A 140 4.58 5.66 -6.47
C TYR A 140 4.04 4.47 -5.71
N LEU A 141 4.93 3.61 -5.24
CA LEU A 141 4.63 2.60 -4.24
C LEU A 141 4.94 3.19 -2.86
N ILE A 142 3.98 3.13 -1.94
CA ILE A 142 4.11 3.60 -0.56
C ILE A 142 3.91 2.41 0.36
N ASN A 143 4.96 2.05 1.11
CA ASN A 143 4.84 1.06 2.17
C ASN A 143 4.28 1.73 3.44
N THR A 144 3.11 1.26 3.85
CA THR A 144 2.35 1.68 5.05
C THR A 144 2.39 0.61 6.15
N GLY A 145 3.21 -0.41 5.93
CA GLY A 145 3.46 -1.53 6.83
C GLY A 145 4.61 -1.22 7.78
N TRP A 146 5.59 -2.11 7.85
CA TRP A 146 6.64 -2.14 8.86
C TRP A 146 7.99 -1.69 8.31
N SER A 147 8.86 -1.24 9.22
CA SER A 147 10.27 -0.96 8.99
C SER A 147 11.09 -1.34 10.24
N GLY A 148 12.40 -1.51 10.07
CA GLY A 148 13.32 -1.92 11.15
C GLY A 148 13.23 -3.39 11.57
N GLY A 149 12.51 -4.21 10.81
CA GLY A 149 12.27 -5.63 11.09
C GLY A 149 10.90 -6.08 10.61
N ALA A 150 10.69 -7.40 10.56
CA ALA A 150 9.36 -7.98 10.37
C ALA A 150 8.44 -7.69 11.58
N TYR A 151 7.13 -7.87 11.40
CA TYR A 151 6.14 -7.78 12.48
C TYR A 151 6.60 -8.55 13.73
N GLY A 152 6.45 -7.94 14.91
CA GLY A 152 6.95 -8.45 16.19
C GLY A 152 8.34 -7.91 16.57
N THR A 153 9.18 -7.58 15.61
CA THR A 153 10.52 -6.98 15.83
C THR A 153 10.59 -5.53 15.36
N GLY A 154 10.14 -5.28 14.13
CA GLY A 154 10.04 -3.95 13.54
C GLY A 154 8.83 -3.17 14.05
N LYS A 155 8.75 -1.91 13.63
CA LYS A 155 7.62 -1.03 13.96
C LYS A 155 6.88 -0.65 12.69
N ARG A 156 5.56 -0.47 12.83
CA ARG A 156 4.77 0.12 11.75
C ARG A 156 5.32 1.52 11.46
N ILE A 157 5.43 1.86 10.17
CA ILE A 157 5.92 3.17 9.73
C ILE A 157 5.03 4.26 10.33
N ASP A 158 5.65 5.28 10.92
CA ASP A 158 4.93 6.40 11.53
C ASP A 158 4.06 7.08 10.47
N ILE A 159 2.78 7.28 10.80
CA ILE A 159 1.81 7.87 9.89
C ILE A 159 2.20 9.28 9.43
N ASN A 160 2.96 10.03 10.24
CA ASN A 160 3.47 11.34 9.86
C ASN A 160 4.55 11.24 8.78
N LEU A 161 5.40 10.21 8.83
CA LEU A 161 6.36 9.93 7.76
C LEU A 161 5.64 9.50 6.49
N THR A 162 4.61 8.64 6.60
CA THR A 162 3.77 8.27 5.45
C THR A 162 3.12 9.50 4.82
N ARG A 163 2.57 10.42 5.63
CA ARG A 163 2.00 11.68 5.13
C ARG A 163 3.05 12.53 4.41
N ALA A 164 4.23 12.70 4.98
CA ALA A 164 5.31 13.44 4.33
C ALA A 164 5.70 12.84 2.97
N MET A 165 5.79 11.51 2.86
CA MET A 165 6.07 10.83 1.58
C MET A 165 4.93 11.00 0.57
N VAL A 166 3.67 10.89 1.02
CA VAL A 166 2.49 11.11 0.17
C VAL A 166 2.47 12.55 -0.33
N ASP A 167 2.71 13.53 0.53
CA ASP A 167 2.73 14.94 0.18
C ASP A 167 3.86 15.24 -0.81
N ALA A 168 5.07 14.68 -0.60
CA ALA A 168 6.20 14.82 -1.51
C ALA A 168 5.93 14.18 -2.90
N ALA A 169 5.21 13.05 -2.94
CA ALA A 169 4.80 12.40 -4.19
C ALA A 169 3.71 13.19 -4.94
N LEU A 170 2.73 13.74 -4.21
CA LEU A 170 1.61 14.48 -4.80
C LEU A 170 1.99 15.90 -5.24
N SER A 171 2.94 16.52 -4.56
CA SER A 171 3.47 17.87 -4.87
C SER A 171 4.49 17.87 -6.01
N GLY A 172 5.05 16.71 -6.36
CA GLY A 172 6.10 16.57 -7.37
C GLY A 172 7.52 16.76 -6.84
N GLU A 173 7.71 16.93 -5.54
CA GLU A 173 9.03 17.08 -4.92
C GLU A 173 9.94 15.86 -5.13
N LEU A 174 9.35 14.67 -5.30
CA LEU A 174 10.08 13.45 -5.64
C LEU A 174 10.41 13.33 -7.13
N GLU A 175 10.00 14.23 -8.02
CA GLU A 175 10.21 14.01 -9.45
C GLU A 175 11.68 14.07 -9.86
N ASN A 176 12.45 14.99 -9.27
CA ASN A 176 13.81 15.37 -9.68
C ASN A 176 14.89 15.07 -8.63
N VAL A 177 14.61 14.18 -7.68
CA VAL A 177 15.61 13.71 -6.71
C VAL A 177 16.48 12.61 -7.32
N GLU A 178 17.64 12.35 -6.72
CA GLU A 178 18.45 11.20 -7.09
C GLU A 178 17.79 9.91 -6.60
N TYR A 179 17.81 8.89 -7.45
CA TYR A 179 17.24 7.57 -7.17
C TYR A 179 18.33 6.50 -7.13
N GLU A 180 18.13 5.53 -6.26
CA GLU A 180 18.92 4.30 -6.20
C GLU A 180 17.99 3.10 -6.40
N GLU A 181 18.39 2.18 -7.25
CA GLU A 181 17.61 0.98 -7.53
C GLU A 181 17.83 -0.08 -6.44
N ASN A 182 16.73 -0.50 -5.81
CA ASN A 182 16.69 -1.78 -5.11
C ASN A 182 16.65 -2.91 -6.14
N LYS A 183 17.79 -3.56 -6.36
CA LYS A 183 17.96 -4.59 -7.39
C LYS A 183 17.13 -5.85 -7.18
N LEU A 184 16.72 -6.16 -5.95
CA LEU A 184 15.98 -7.38 -5.66
C LEU A 184 14.50 -7.25 -6.02
N PHE A 185 13.93 -6.06 -5.79
CA PHE A 185 12.53 -5.76 -6.07
C PHE A 185 12.33 -4.88 -7.31
N HIS A 186 13.42 -4.48 -7.98
CA HIS A 186 13.41 -3.56 -9.11
C HIS A 186 12.65 -2.26 -8.78
N LEU A 187 12.97 -1.64 -7.64
CA LEU A 187 12.30 -0.43 -7.15
C LEU A 187 13.24 0.76 -7.14
N ASN A 188 12.81 1.90 -7.71
CA ASN A 188 13.59 3.14 -7.63
C ASN A 188 13.30 3.86 -6.31
N VAL A 189 14.25 3.82 -5.38
CA VAL A 189 14.17 4.44 -4.06
C VAL A 189 14.77 5.84 -4.12
N PRO A 190 14.07 6.90 -3.70
CA PRO A 190 14.66 8.22 -3.65
C PRO A 190 15.73 8.27 -2.55
N LYS A 191 16.88 8.91 -2.82
CA LYS A 191 17.93 9.09 -1.81
C LYS A 191 17.55 10.11 -0.73
N THR A 192 16.60 11.00 -1.04
CA THR A 192 16.07 12.00 -0.12
C THR A 192 14.56 12.16 -0.31
N CYS A 193 13.85 12.47 0.78
CA CYS A 193 12.44 12.83 0.76
C CYS A 193 12.21 13.91 1.83
N PRO A 194 11.62 15.07 1.51
CA PRO A 194 11.35 16.13 2.48
C PRO A 194 10.58 15.62 3.70
N GLY A 195 11.00 16.01 4.90
CA GLY A 195 10.37 15.60 6.16
C GLY A 195 10.58 14.13 6.55
N VAL A 196 11.41 13.37 5.83
CA VAL A 196 11.66 11.95 6.09
C VAL A 196 13.17 11.70 6.28
N PRO A 197 13.60 11.05 7.39
CA PRO A 197 15.00 10.71 7.58
C PRO A 197 15.52 9.76 6.48
N SER A 198 16.62 10.10 5.81
CA SER A 198 17.16 9.30 4.70
C SER A 198 17.49 7.85 5.08
N GLU A 199 17.80 7.58 6.36
CA GLU A 199 18.06 6.23 6.86
C GLU A 199 16.87 5.28 6.63
N ILE A 200 15.62 5.76 6.80
CA ILE A 200 14.43 4.91 6.65
C ILE A 200 14.12 4.57 5.19
N LEU A 201 14.60 5.39 4.23
CA LEU A 201 14.35 5.20 2.80
C LEU A 201 14.94 3.89 2.29
N PHE A 202 16.00 3.41 2.92
CA PHE A 202 16.64 2.13 2.60
C PHE A 202 16.42 1.16 3.76
N PRO A 203 15.44 0.23 3.68
CA PRO A 203 15.03 -0.61 4.80
C PRO A 203 16.19 -1.37 5.45
N LYS A 204 17.17 -1.83 4.67
CA LYS A 204 18.39 -2.47 5.18
C LYS A 204 19.04 -1.67 6.30
N ASN A 205 19.06 -0.34 6.22
CA ASN A 205 19.69 0.54 7.21
C ASN A 205 18.98 0.50 8.57
N THR A 206 17.66 0.33 8.57
CA THR A 206 16.84 0.30 9.79
C THR A 206 16.89 -1.03 10.54
N TRP A 207 17.31 -2.12 9.89
CA TRP A 207 17.43 -3.43 10.52
C TRP A 207 18.69 -3.50 11.37
N LYS A 208 18.58 -4.00 12.60
CA LYS A 208 19.75 -4.25 13.47
C LYS A 208 20.65 -5.34 12.90
N ASP A 209 20.05 -6.43 12.44
CA ASP A 209 20.73 -7.55 11.79
C ASP A 209 20.54 -7.45 10.27
N LYS A 210 21.64 -7.16 9.56
CA LYS A 210 21.63 -6.98 8.10
C LYS A 210 21.48 -8.30 7.35
N ASP A 211 21.96 -9.40 7.92
CA ASP A 211 21.84 -10.72 7.31
C ASP A 211 20.40 -11.23 7.44
N ALA A 212 19.74 -10.94 8.58
CA ALA A 212 18.32 -11.20 8.75
C ALA A 212 17.46 -10.41 7.75
N TYR A 213 17.82 -9.15 7.46
CA TYR A 213 17.18 -8.37 6.40
C TYR A 213 17.31 -9.08 5.04
N GLU A 214 18.53 -9.45 4.65
CA GLU A 214 18.78 -10.08 3.34
C GLU A 214 18.03 -11.40 3.18
N LYS A 215 18.04 -12.26 4.19
CA LYS A 215 17.28 -13.52 4.20
C LYS A 215 15.78 -13.28 4.06
N THR A 216 15.24 -12.28 4.77
CA THR A 216 13.82 -11.94 4.72
C THR A 216 13.43 -11.34 3.37
N ALA A 217 14.27 -10.46 2.83
CA ALA A 217 14.06 -9.83 1.54
C ALA A 217 14.08 -10.87 0.40
N LEU A 218 15.03 -11.81 0.41
CA LEU A 218 15.10 -12.92 -0.53
C LEU A 218 13.88 -13.84 -0.42
N LYS A 219 13.45 -14.17 0.81
CA LYS A 219 12.23 -14.96 1.04
C LYS A 219 11.00 -14.29 0.41
N LEU A 220 10.82 -12.98 0.64
CA LEU A 220 9.69 -12.26 0.05
C LEU A 220 9.81 -12.17 -1.48
N ALA A 221 10.99 -11.89 -2.01
CA ALA A 221 11.21 -11.83 -3.46
C ALA A 221 10.90 -13.18 -4.15
N GLN A 222 11.28 -14.30 -3.52
CA GLN A 222 10.91 -15.63 -4.00
C GLN A 222 9.39 -15.82 -4.02
N GLN A 223 8.67 -15.41 -2.97
CA GLN A 223 7.20 -15.49 -2.92
C GLN A 223 6.54 -14.69 -4.05
N PHE A 224 7.09 -13.53 -4.41
CA PHE A 224 6.63 -12.76 -5.57
C PHE A 224 6.83 -13.54 -6.88
N SER A 225 8.02 -14.13 -7.09
CA SER A 225 8.34 -14.89 -8.30
C SER A 225 7.48 -16.15 -8.42
N ASP A 226 7.31 -16.90 -7.33
CA ASP A 226 6.49 -18.10 -7.27
C ASP A 226 5.03 -17.78 -7.60
N TYR A 227 4.46 -16.77 -6.94
CA TYR A 227 3.09 -16.32 -7.23
C TYR A 227 2.94 -15.86 -8.68
N PHE A 228 3.91 -15.10 -9.21
CA PHE A 228 3.85 -14.63 -10.58
C PHE A 228 3.86 -15.80 -11.58
N ASN A 229 4.72 -16.81 -11.35
CA ASN A 229 4.77 -18.00 -12.20
C ASN A 229 3.44 -18.78 -12.16
N GLU A 230 2.88 -18.96 -10.97
CA GLU A 230 1.61 -19.67 -10.78
C GLU A 230 0.44 -18.92 -11.44
N ALA A 231 0.30 -17.62 -11.19
CA ALA A 231 -0.85 -16.84 -11.64
C ALA A 231 -0.74 -16.36 -13.10
N TYR A 232 0.48 -16.08 -13.57
CA TYR A 232 0.73 -15.38 -14.83
C TYR A 232 1.72 -16.08 -15.77
N GLY A 233 2.38 -17.17 -15.37
CA GLY A 233 3.41 -17.84 -16.19
C GLY A 233 2.90 -18.39 -17.53
N ALA A 234 1.61 -18.71 -17.63
CA ALA A 234 0.95 -19.13 -18.87
C ALA A 234 0.18 -17.99 -19.59
N LYS A 235 0.29 -16.76 -19.10
CA LYS A 235 -0.41 -15.59 -19.66
C LYS A 235 0.53 -14.81 -20.58
N ASN A 236 -0.03 -14.15 -21.59
CA ASN A 236 0.73 -13.31 -22.51
C ASN A 236 1.01 -11.93 -21.88
N ILE A 237 1.86 -11.89 -20.86
CA ILE A 237 2.32 -10.65 -20.24
C ILE A 237 3.57 -10.16 -20.97
N LYS A 238 3.67 -8.86 -21.25
CA LYS A 238 4.84 -8.25 -21.90
C LYS A 238 6.12 -8.60 -21.14
N GLU A 239 7.16 -8.99 -21.87
CA GLU A 239 8.45 -9.41 -21.28
C GLU A 239 9.09 -8.29 -20.42
N SER A 240 8.90 -7.03 -20.79
CA SER A 240 9.37 -5.87 -20.03
C SER A 240 8.78 -5.81 -18.62
N ILE A 241 7.51 -6.19 -18.46
CA ILE A 241 6.80 -6.29 -17.17
C ILE A 241 7.30 -7.51 -16.39
N VAL A 242 7.46 -8.66 -17.06
CA VAL A 242 7.95 -9.90 -16.43
C VAL A 242 9.33 -9.68 -15.79
N LYS A 243 10.21 -8.93 -16.45
CA LYS A 243 11.55 -8.55 -15.94
C LYS A 243 11.53 -7.66 -14.69
N GLN A 244 10.41 -7.03 -14.38
CA GLN A 244 10.27 -6.27 -13.13
C GLN A 244 9.90 -7.16 -11.94
N CYS A 245 9.55 -8.44 -12.16
CA CYS A 245 9.17 -9.35 -11.09
C CYS A 245 10.37 -9.58 -10.15
N PRO A 246 10.20 -9.40 -8.83
CA PRO A 246 11.29 -9.66 -7.89
C PRO A 246 11.89 -11.06 -8.06
N TYR A 247 13.19 -11.18 -7.82
CA TYR A 247 13.97 -12.42 -8.00
C TYR A 247 14.19 -12.89 -9.45
N LYS A 248 13.64 -12.18 -10.45
CA LYS A 248 13.87 -12.46 -11.89
C LYS A 248 14.84 -11.48 -12.54
#